data_AF-A0A8A2V8N3-F1
#
_entry.id   AF-A0A8A2V8N3-F1
#
_cell.length_a   1.000
_cell.length_b   1.000
_cell.length_c   1.000
_cell.angle_alpha   90.00
_cell.angle_beta   90.00
_cell.angle_gamma   90.00
#
_symmetry.space_group_name_H-M   'P 1'
#
loop_
_entity.id
_entity.type
_entity.pdbx_description
1 polymer ?
#
loop_
_entity_poly.entity_id
_entity_poly.type
_entity_poly.pdbx_seq_one_letter_code
_entity_poly.pdbx_strand_id
1 'polypeptide(L)'
;MTSRDWQADRRAVFERDDHTCRRCETAGDAADPTALRTYPVGAVPLEGAVHESALVTVCTDCFELVRSDSGGAVSGPTARDDLFQLVRATTRLQGGAISDVASFASLATSLPTTLEEADAGAEPTADETAANYCDTRRGVLLALDVVDARLERLAAVEETAFDADVHSSLAAVVETAGDLQSSLREVVILAETVPAGLDRCYGCFDELEDGTCPTCGLEARETADWRSGDGRLAFERLFSAINDGLQAASGTTETLTDRTMTLAEQLTES
;
A
#
# COMPACT_ATOMS: atom_id res chain seq x y z
N MET A 1 22.48 5.82 -8.03
CA MET A 1 22.87 4.54 -7.39
C MET A 1 23.38 4.81 -5.99
N THR A 2 22.51 4.73 -5.00
CA THR A 2 22.91 4.54 -3.59
C THR A 2 22.31 3.20 -3.19
N SER A 3 23.15 2.19 -3.00
CA SER A 3 22.75 0.90 -2.44
C SER A 3 22.13 1.18 -1.07
N ARG A 4 20.85 0.86 -0.89
CA ARG A 4 20.21 0.89 0.42
C ARG A 4 20.69 -0.35 1.16
N ASP A 5 21.59 -0.19 2.13
CA ASP A 5 22.19 -1.29 2.87
C ASP A 5 21.36 -1.60 4.14
N TRP A 6 20.21 -2.25 3.96
CA TRP A 6 19.43 -2.76 5.09
C TRP A 6 20.02 -4.06 5.61
N GLN A 7 20.23 -4.11 6.92
CA GLN A 7 20.58 -5.34 7.64
C GLN A 7 19.29 -5.97 8.16
N ALA A 8 18.71 -6.88 7.37
CA ALA A 8 17.56 -7.68 7.74
C ALA A 8 17.86 -9.16 7.49
N ASP A 9 17.19 -10.07 8.20
CA ASP A 9 17.25 -11.50 7.87
C ASP A 9 16.45 -11.76 6.59
N ARG A 10 17.10 -11.52 5.44
CA ARG A 10 16.51 -11.72 4.11
C ARG A 10 16.00 -13.16 3.92
N ARG A 11 16.63 -14.14 4.58
CA ARG A 11 16.20 -15.53 4.51
C ARG A 11 14.85 -15.71 5.19
N ALA A 12 14.65 -15.11 6.37
CA ALA A 12 13.37 -15.15 7.06
C ALA A 12 12.23 -14.51 6.23
N VAL A 13 12.50 -13.39 5.54
CA VAL A 13 11.52 -12.76 4.62
C VAL A 13 11.15 -13.69 3.46
N PHE A 14 12.12 -14.34 2.83
CA PHE A 14 11.86 -15.27 1.73
C PHE A 14 11.16 -16.56 2.19
N GLU A 15 11.55 -17.12 3.34
CA GLU A 15 10.91 -18.30 3.93
C GLU A 15 9.45 -18.00 4.28
N ARG A 16 9.18 -16.83 4.89
CA ARG A 16 7.83 -16.37 5.21
C ARG A 16 6.94 -16.23 3.98
N ASP A 17 7.49 -15.69 2.89
CA ASP A 17 6.76 -15.44 1.65
C ASP A 17 6.77 -16.65 0.70
N ASP A 18 7.19 -17.84 1.18
CA ASP A 18 7.31 -19.09 0.43
C ASP A 18 8.04 -18.91 -0.91
N HIS A 19 9.14 -18.13 -0.88
CA HIS A 19 9.94 -17.79 -2.05
C HIS A 19 9.11 -17.28 -3.24
N THR A 20 8.00 -16.59 -2.98
CA THR A 20 7.06 -16.14 -4.00
C THR A 20 6.94 -14.62 -4.02
N CYS A 21 6.90 -14.04 -5.22
CA CYS A 21 6.67 -12.62 -5.38
C CYS A 21 5.28 -12.25 -4.84
N ARG A 22 5.23 -11.43 -3.77
CA ARG A 22 3.99 -11.00 -3.11
C ARG A 22 3.10 -10.10 -3.97
N ARG A 23 3.57 -9.69 -5.15
CA ARG A 23 2.80 -8.89 -6.11
C ARG A 23 2.19 -9.70 -7.25
N CYS A 24 2.97 -10.58 -7.87
CA CYS A 24 2.57 -11.27 -9.10
C CYS A 24 2.61 -12.80 -8.99
N GLU A 25 2.82 -13.30 -7.77
CA GLU A 25 2.79 -14.73 -7.44
C GLU A 25 3.81 -15.59 -8.19
N THR A 26 4.77 -14.94 -8.87
CA THR A 26 5.87 -15.65 -9.53
C THR A 26 6.78 -16.25 -8.47
N ALA A 27 6.85 -17.57 -8.45
CA ALA A 27 7.80 -18.31 -7.62
C ALA A 27 9.24 -18.00 -8.08
N GLY A 28 10.12 -17.70 -7.13
CA GLY A 28 11.55 -17.65 -7.37
C GLY A 28 12.11 -19.07 -7.46
N ASP A 29 13.06 -19.28 -8.35
CA ASP A 29 13.82 -20.52 -8.36
C ASP A 29 14.76 -20.54 -7.16
N ALA A 30 14.65 -21.56 -6.30
CA ALA A 30 15.60 -21.76 -5.20
C ALA A 30 17.05 -21.91 -5.68
N ALA A 31 17.26 -22.30 -6.94
CA ALA A 31 18.56 -22.38 -7.59
C ALA A 31 19.07 -21.03 -8.17
N ASP A 32 18.18 -20.04 -8.35
CA ASP A 32 18.56 -18.67 -8.74
C ASP A 32 18.13 -17.65 -7.65
N PRO A 33 18.98 -17.44 -6.62
CA PRO A 33 18.71 -16.49 -5.54
C PRO A 33 18.69 -15.03 -6.00
N THR A 34 18.98 -14.73 -7.28
CA THR A 34 18.90 -13.37 -7.84
C THR A 34 17.53 -13.03 -8.43
N ALA A 35 16.65 -14.03 -8.60
CA ALA A 35 15.31 -13.83 -9.13
C ALA A 35 14.39 -13.03 -8.17
N LEU A 36 14.63 -13.12 -6.85
CA LEU A 36 13.86 -12.44 -5.81
C LEU A 36 14.66 -11.38 -5.06
N ARG A 37 13.95 -10.36 -4.59
CA ARG A 37 14.48 -9.22 -3.83
C ARG A 37 13.56 -8.91 -2.66
N THR A 38 14.14 -8.37 -1.59
CA THR A 38 13.36 -7.77 -0.51
C THR A 38 13.06 -6.31 -0.85
N TYR A 39 11.81 -5.92 -0.73
CA TYR A 39 11.33 -4.57 -0.95
C TYR A 39 10.73 -4.01 0.36
N PRO A 40 11.09 -2.78 0.78
CA PRO A 40 10.54 -2.17 1.98
C PRO A 40 9.11 -1.71 1.76
N VAL A 41 8.24 -1.90 2.75
CA VAL A 41 6.87 -1.39 2.72
C VAL A 41 6.60 -0.50 3.92
N GLY A 42 5.95 0.64 3.68
CA GLY A 42 5.68 1.65 4.70
C GLY A 42 6.88 2.52 5.04
N ALA A 43 6.84 3.16 6.22
CA ALA A 43 7.88 4.08 6.67
C ALA A 43 9.11 3.30 7.18
N VAL A 44 9.98 2.89 6.27
CA VAL A 44 11.24 2.20 6.58
C VAL A 44 12.40 3.19 6.51
N PRO A 45 13.29 3.25 7.52
CA PRO A 45 14.50 4.06 7.47
C PRO A 45 15.34 3.75 6.21
N LEU A 46 15.97 4.77 5.63
CA LEU A 46 16.80 4.60 4.43
C LEU A 46 18.09 3.78 4.68
N GLU A 47 18.52 3.68 5.94
CA GLU A 47 19.72 2.98 6.39
C GLU A 47 19.46 2.33 7.76
N GLY A 48 20.17 1.24 8.07
CA GLY A 48 20.15 0.60 9.39
C GLY A 48 19.46 -0.77 9.42
N ALA A 49 19.19 -1.24 10.65
CA ALA A 49 18.47 -2.49 10.87
C ALA A 49 16.99 -2.32 10.53
N VAL A 50 16.46 -3.22 9.71
CA VAL A 50 15.05 -3.23 9.32
C VAL A 50 14.46 -4.56 9.76
N HIS A 51 13.35 -4.48 10.50
CA HIS A 51 12.61 -5.67 10.89
C HIS A 51 11.91 -6.30 9.68
N GLU A 52 11.83 -7.63 9.64
CA GLU A 52 11.22 -8.38 8.54
C GLU A 52 9.74 -8.01 8.27
N SER A 53 9.03 -7.52 9.28
CA SER A 53 7.64 -7.04 9.14
C SER A 53 7.49 -5.86 8.19
N ALA A 54 8.58 -5.12 7.95
CA ALA A 54 8.61 -3.98 7.04
C ALA A 54 9.16 -4.35 5.64
N LEU A 55 9.36 -5.64 5.36
CA LEU A 55 9.90 -6.13 4.09
C LEU A 55 8.96 -7.15 3.46
N VAL A 56 8.93 -7.18 2.14
CA VAL A 56 8.22 -8.17 1.32
C VAL A 56 9.11 -8.71 0.22
N THR A 57 8.83 -9.93 -0.22
CA THR A 57 9.48 -10.59 -1.35
C THR A 57 8.86 -10.15 -2.66
N VAL A 58 9.66 -9.68 -3.59
CA VAL A 58 9.24 -9.32 -4.95
C VAL A 58 10.22 -9.89 -5.98
N CYS A 59 9.72 -10.25 -7.17
CA CYS A 59 10.61 -10.60 -8.29
C CYS A 59 11.33 -9.35 -8.81
N THR A 60 12.42 -9.54 -9.55
CA THR A 60 13.21 -8.44 -10.13
C THR A 60 12.35 -7.49 -10.98
N ASP A 61 11.41 -7.98 -11.79
CA ASP A 61 10.55 -7.13 -12.60
C ASP A 61 9.62 -6.26 -11.76
N CYS A 62 9.05 -6.83 -10.70
CA CYS A 62 8.21 -6.09 -9.76
C CYS A 62 9.02 -5.08 -8.95
N PHE A 63 10.25 -5.44 -8.56
CA PHE A 63 11.17 -4.56 -7.86
C PHE A 63 11.52 -3.34 -8.72
N GLU A 64 11.96 -3.54 -9.97
CA GLU A 64 12.27 -2.44 -10.89
C GLU A 64 11.02 -1.61 -11.25
N LEU A 65 9.85 -2.25 -11.30
CA LEU A 65 8.61 -1.53 -11.54
C LEU A 65 8.32 -0.51 -10.42
N VAL A 66 8.40 -0.95 -9.16
CA VAL A 66 8.08 -0.10 -8.01
C VAL A 66 9.19 0.90 -7.71
N ARG A 67 10.46 0.50 -7.91
CA ARG A 67 11.60 1.34 -7.52
C ARG A 67 11.76 2.58 -8.39
N SER A 68 11.20 2.60 -9.61
CA SER A 68 11.26 3.65 -10.64
C SER A 68 12.11 4.86 -10.24
N ASP A 69 13.44 4.64 -10.15
CA ASP A 69 14.41 5.70 -9.88
C ASP A 69 14.22 6.68 -11.04
N SER A 70 13.93 7.95 -10.74
CA SER A 70 13.78 9.06 -11.69
C SER A 70 15.07 9.37 -12.49
N GLY A 71 16.01 8.43 -12.58
CA GLY A 71 17.30 8.53 -13.29
C GLY A 71 17.51 7.48 -14.38
N GLY A 72 16.61 6.52 -14.56
CA GLY A 72 16.54 5.71 -15.78
C GLY A 72 15.59 6.39 -16.75
N ALA A 73 16.09 6.88 -17.88
CA ALA A 73 15.25 7.40 -18.96
C ALA A 73 14.40 6.26 -19.55
N VAL A 74 13.34 5.87 -18.84
CA VAL A 74 12.24 5.14 -19.45
C VAL A 74 11.56 6.17 -20.33
N SER A 75 11.80 6.09 -21.64
CA SER A 75 11.07 6.92 -22.59
C SER A 75 9.58 6.78 -22.29
N GLY A 76 8.93 7.89 -21.96
CA GLY A 76 7.49 7.93 -21.74
C GLY A 76 6.74 7.42 -22.98
N PRO A 77 5.46 7.06 -22.85
CA PRO A 77 4.66 6.66 -24.00
C PRO A 77 4.71 7.75 -25.07
N THR A 78 5.19 7.41 -26.27
CA THR A 78 5.23 8.31 -27.43
C THR A 78 4.07 8.06 -28.40
N ALA A 79 3.33 6.97 -28.20
CA ALA A 79 2.16 6.61 -28.98
C ALA A 79 0.89 6.65 -28.13
N ARG A 80 -0.24 7.01 -28.75
CA ARG A 80 -1.55 7.09 -28.08
C ARG A 80 -2.00 5.75 -27.51
N ASP A 81 -1.75 4.65 -28.23
CA ASP A 81 -2.04 3.29 -27.76
C ASP A 81 -1.27 2.94 -26.48
N ASP A 82 0.00 3.32 -26.40
CA ASP A 82 0.83 3.08 -25.22
C ASP A 82 0.35 3.89 -24.01
N LEU A 83 -0.02 5.15 -24.23
CA LEU A 83 -0.61 6.00 -23.18
C LEU A 83 -1.96 5.43 -22.72
N PHE A 84 -2.82 5.00 -23.64
CA PHE A 84 -4.09 4.37 -23.31
C PHE A 84 -3.91 3.10 -22.47
N GLN A 85 -2.97 2.23 -22.84
CA GLN A 85 -2.66 1.03 -22.06
C GLN A 85 -2.10 1.37 -20.68
N LEU A 86 -1.24 2.39 -20.57
CA LEU A 86 -0.68 2.82 -19.29
C LEU A 86 -1.76 3.38 -18.35
N VAL A 87 -2.64 4.25 -18.85
CA VAL A 87 -3.78 4.78 -18.08
C VAL A 87 -4.70 3.64 -17.65
N ARG A 88 -5.11 2.78 -18.59
CA ARG A 88 -5.98 1.63 -18.30
C ARG A 88 -5.38 0.70 -17.25
N ALA A 89 -4.10 0.39 -17.36
CA ALA A 89 -3.40 -0.45 -16.37
C ALA A 89 -3.37 0.22 -14.99
N THR A 90 -3.16 1.54 -14.94
CA THR A 90 -3.15 2.33 -13.70
C THR A 90 -4.53 2.34 -13.04
N THR A 91 -5.60 2.62 -13.78
CA THR A 91 -6.98 2.61 -13.26
C THR A 91 -7.37 1.21 -12.75
N ARG A 92 -6.95 0.13 -13.43
CA ARG A 92 -7.18 -1.24 -12.94
C ARG A 92 -6.45 -1.50 -11.62
N LEU A 93 -5.20 -1.05 -11.48
CA LEU A 93 -4.43 -1.20 -10.25
C LEU A 93 -5.03 -0.40 -9.10
N GLN A 94 -5.50 0.82 -9.36
CA GLN A 94 -6.26 1.64 -8.41
C GLN A 94 -7.51 0.91 -7.89
N GLY A 95 -8.30 0.29 -8.79
CA GLY A 95 -9.45 -0.53 -8.39
C GLY A 95 -9.08 -1.73 -7.49
N GLY A 96 -7.94 -2.37 -7.76
CA GLY A 96 -7.37 -3.40 -6.87
C GLY A 96 -6.98 -2.84 -5.51
N ALA A 97 -6.23 -1.74 -5.48
CA ALA A 97 -5.77 -1.10 -4.25
C ALA A 97 -6.95 -0.65 -3.35
N ILE A 98 -8.04 -0.11 -3.91
CA ILE A 98 -9.26 0.19 -3.15
C ILE A 98 -9.79 -1.06 -2.45
N SER A 99 -9.84 -2.19 -3.17
CA SER A 99 -10.34 -3.46 -2.62
C SER A 99 -9.43 -3.97 -1.50
N ASP A 100 -8.11 -3.90 -1.70
CA ASP A 100 -7.12 -4.31 -0.69
C ASP A 100 -7.21 -3.43 0.56
N VAL A 101 -7.37 -2.11 0.40
CA VAL A 101 -7.56 -1.16 1.51
C VAL A 101 -8.87 -1.42 2.25
N ALA A 102 -9.96 -1.69 1.54
CA ALA A 102 -11.25 -2.04 2.15
C ALA A 102 -11.15 -3.35 2.94
N SER A 103 -10.48 -4.36 2.39
CA SER A 103 -10.21 -5.63 3.09
C SER A 103 -9.35 -5.42 4.33
N PHE A 104 -8.29 -4.61 4.24
CA PHE A 104 -7.45 -4.27 5.39
C PHE A 104 -8.21 -3.49 6.47
N ALA A 105 -9.01 -2.51 6.08
CA ALA A 105 -9.86 -1.75 6.99
C ALA A 105 -10.88 -2.65 7.72
N SER A 106 -11.53 -3.56 6.98
CA SER A 106 -12.44 -4.55 7.55
C SER A 106 -11.73 -5.43 8.59
N LEU A 107 -10.56 -5.97 8.23
CA LEU A 107 -9.74 -6.76 9.15
C LEU A 107 -9.31 -5.97 10.39
N ALA A 108 -8.81 -4.74 10.21
CA ALA A 108 -8.37 -3.90 11.30
C ALA A 108 -9.53 -3.58 12.27
N THR A 109 -10.70 -3.24 11.74
CA THR A 109 -11.88 -2.91 12.56
C THR A 109 -12.50 -4.13 13.26
N SER A 110 -12.24 -5.36 12.80
CA SER A 110 -12.65 -6.58 13.51
C SER A 110 -11.69 -7.00 14.62
N LEU A 111 -10.44 -6.50 14.64
CA LEU A 111 -9.40 -6.92 15.58
C LEU A 111 -9.84 -6.92 17.06
N PRO A 112 -10.51 -5.87 17.60
CA PRO A 112 -10.87 -5.87 19.01
C PRO A 112 -11.73 -7.09 19.39
N THR A 113 -12.76 -7.38 18.60
CA THR A 113 -13.65 -8.53 18.85
C THR A 113 -12.95 -9.85 18.59
N THR A 114 -12.17 -9.96 17.50
CA THR A 114 -11.46 -11.21 17.17
C THR A 114 -10.45 -11.60 18.25
N LEU A 115 -9.73 -10.63 18.83
CA LEU A 115 -8.78 -10.90 19.92
C LEU A 115 -9.49 -11.26 21.23
N GLU A 116 -10.60 -10.58 21.56
CA GLU A 116 -11.42 -10.94 22.74
C GLU A 116 -11.94 -12.40 22.64
N GLU A 117 -12.35 -12.83 21.45
CA GLU A 117 -12.79 -14.20 21.17
C GLU A 117 -11.62 -15.20 21.22
N ALA A 118 -10.46 -14.85 20.66
CA ALA A 118 -9.26 -15.68 20.69
C ALA A 118 -8.76 -15.92 22.12
N ASP A 119 -8.78 -14.88 22.97
CA ASP A 119 -8.44 -14.97 24.40
C ASP A 119 -9.40 -15.89 25.17
N ALA A 120 -10.65 -16.01 24.70
CA ALA A 120 -11.64 -16.95 25.21
C ALA A 120 -11.45 -18.38 24.68
N GLY A 121 -10.44 -18.63 23.84
CA GLY A 121 -10.11 -19.93 23.24
C GLY A 121 -10.93 -20.26 21.99
N ALA A 122 -11.50 -19.27 21.31
CA ALA A 122 -12.13 -19.42 20.00
C ALA A 122 -11.09 -19.35 18.86
N GLU A 123 -11.52 -19.75 17.66
CA GLU A 123 -10.75 -19.63 16.42
C GLU A 123 -11.17 -18.34 15.66
N PRO A 124 -10.24 -17.63 14.99
CA PRO A 124 -8.80 -17.90 14.90
C PRO A 124 -8.06 -17.55 16.20
N THR A 125 -6.90 -18.15 16.41
CA THR A 125 -6.02 -17.83 17.54
C THR A 125 -5.46 -16.40 17.45
N ALA A 126 -4.93 -15.88 18.56
CA ALA A 126 -4.30 -14.55 18.58
C ALA A 126 -3.10 -14.48 17.62
N ASP A 127 -2.30 -15.54 17.54
CA ASP A 127 -1.14 -15.63 16.64
C ASP A 127 -1.56 -15.65 15.16
N GLU A 128 -2.62 -16.37 14.82
CA GLU A 128 -3.17 -16.37 13.45
C GLU A 128 -3.77 -15.01 13.08
N THR A 129 -4.43 -14.36 14.03
CA THR A 129 -4.96 -13.00 13.87
C THR A 129 -3.83 -12.00 13.60
N ALA A 130 -2.75 -12.07 14.40
CA ALA A 130 -1.57 -11.25 14.24
C ALA A 130 -0.88 -11.49 12.89
N ALA A 131 -0.71 -12.75 12.49
CA ALA A 131 -0.11 -13.13 11.21
C ALA A 131 -0.93 -12.62 10.02
N ASN A 132 -2.26 -12.81 10.06
CA ASN A 132 -3.19 -12.34 9.03
C ASN A 132 -3.18 -10.81 8.90
N TYR A 133 -3.19 -10.11 10.04
CA TYR A 133 -3.05 -8.65 10.07
C TYR A 133 -1.75 -8.18 9.41
N CYS A 134 -0.61 -8.73 9.84
CA CYS A 134 0.70 -8.36 9.31
C CYS A 134 0.81 -8.66 7.80
N ASP A 135 0.27 -9.79 7.35
CA ASP A 135 0.31 -10.16 5.94
C ASP A 135 -0.54 -9.21 5.08
N THR A 136 -1.78 -8.98 5.48
CA THR A 136 -2.70 -8.07 4.80
C THR A 136 -2.13 -6.65 4.74
N ARG A 137 -1.55 -6.18 5.86
CA ARG A 137 -0.89 -4.87 5.94
C ARG A 137 0.25 -4.73 4.93
N ARG A 138 1.14 -5.73 4.86
CA ARG A 138 2.25 -5.71 3.90
C ARG A 138 1.76 -5.72 2.46
N GLY A 139 0.72 -6.50 2.17
CA GLY A 139 0.07 -6.56 0.86
C GLY A 139 -0.49 -5.20 0.43
N VAL A 140 -1.29 -4.55 1.28
CA VAL A 140 -1.90 -3.25 0.95
C VAL A 140 -0.85 -2.15 0.75
N LEU A 141 0.21 -2.12 1.57
CA LEU A 141 1.29 -1.14 1.41
C LEU A 141 2.04 -1.35 0.10
N LEU A 142 2.31 -2.60 -0.30
CA LEU A 142 2.91 -2.91 -1.59
C LEU A 142 1.99 -2.50 -2.74
N ALA A 143 0.68 -2.75 -2.65
CA ALA A 143 -0.29 -2.35 -3.65
C ALA A 143 -0.33 -0.82 -3.85
N LEU A 144 -0.29 -0.06 -2.75
CA LEU A 144 -0.23 1.40 -2.80
C LEU A 144 1.08 1.89 -3.45
N ASP A 145 2.24 1.37 -3.05
CA ASP A 145 3.52 1.75 -3.65
C ASP A 145 3.59 1.44 -5.16
N VAL A 146 2.95 0.35 -5.60
CA VAL A 146 2.82 0.00 -7.02
C VAL A 146 2.00 1.04 -7.79
N VAL A 147 0.92 1.55 -7.19
CA VAL A 147 0.08 2.59 -7.78
C VAL A 147 0.86 3.90 -7.87
N ASP A 148 1.59 4.29 -6.82
CA ASP A 148 2.43 5.49 -6.82
C ASP A 148 3.44 5.46 -7.97
N ALA A 149 4.18 4.36 -8.12
CA ALA A 149 5.14 4.19 -9.20
C ALA A 149 4.50 4.28 -10.59
N ARG A 150 3.20 3.98 -10.74
CA ARG A 150 2.46 4.14 -12.01
C ARG A 150 1.99 5.58 -12.21
N LEU A 151 1.54 6.24 -11.16
CA LEU A 151 1.16 7.66 -11.20
C LEU A 151 2.37 8.53 -11.51
N GLU A 152 3.53 8.25 -10.94
CA GLU A 152 4.79 8.93 -11.25
C GLU A 152 5.14 8.80 -12.74
N ARG A 153 4.95 7.62 -13.34
CA ARG A 153 5.18 7.41 -14.77
C ARG A 153 4.20 8.17 -15.66
N LEU A 154 2.93 8.25 -15.26
CA LEU A 154 1.92 9.05 -15.97
C LEU A 154 2.22 10.55 -15.85
N ALA A 155 2.65 11.01 -14.67
CA ALA A 155 3.06 12.39 -14.43
C ALA A 155 4.34 12.78 -15.19
N ALA A 156 5.20 11.80 -15.49
CA ALA A 156 6.44 12.01 -16.24
C ALA A 156 6.27 12.01 -17.77
N VAL A 157 5.05 11.85 -18.30
CA VAL A 157 4.78 11.98 -19.74
C VAL A 157 5.12 13.40 -20.18
N GLU A 158 5.91 13.53 -21.26
CA GLU A 158 6.35 14.84 -21.75
C GLU A 158 5.17 15.71 -22.21
N GLU A 159 5.16 16.97 -21.79
CA GLU A 159 4.08 17.94 -22.11
C GLU A 159 3.89 18.13 -23.63
N THR A 160 4.95 17.91 -24.42
CA THR A 160 4.93 18.03 -25.89
C THR A 160 4.66 16.72 -26.63
N ALA A 161 4.48 15.59 -25.93
CA ALA A 161 4.26 14.30 -26.57
C ALA A 161 2.89 14.16 -27.25
N PHE A 162 1.90 14.94 -26.79
CA PHE A 162 0.52 14.89 -27.26
C PHE A 162 -0.08 16.29 -27.42
N ASP A 163 -1.25 16.36 -28.05
CA ASP A 163 -2.01 17.61 -28.19
C ASP A 163 -2.44 18.15 -26.81
N ALA A 164 -2.62 19.47 -26.72
CA ALA A 164 -2.91 20.15 -25.45
C ALA A 164 -4.16 19.59 -24.73
N ASP A 165 -5.18 19.17 -25.48
CA ASP A 165 -6.40 18.59 -24.92
C ASP A 165 -6.13 17.24 -24.24
N VAL A 166 -5.32 16.37 -24.87
CA VAL A 166 -4.91 15.08 -24.30
C VAL A 166 -4.07 15.29 -23.05
N HIS A 167 -3.15 16.26 -23.08
CA HIS A 167 -2.32 16.60 -21.92
C HIS A 167 -3.17 17.12 -20.75
N SER A 168 -4.13 18.02 -21.01
CA SER A 168 -5.05 18.52 -19.99
C SER A 168 -5.89 17.40 -19.37
N SER A 169 -6.40 16.48 -20.18
CA SER A 169 -7.17 15.32 -19.69
C SER A 169 -6.29 14.36 -18.88
N LEU A 170 -5.05 14.10 -19.33
CA LEU A 170 -4.09 13.28 -18.61
C LEU A 170 -3.73 13.89 -17.25
N ALA A 171 -3.46 15.19 -17.19
CA ALA A 171 -3.18 15.89 -15.94
C ALA A 171 -4.35 15.78 -14.95
N ALA A 172 -5.58 15.93 -15.43
CA ALA A 172 -6.78 15.75 -14.62
C ALA A 172 -6.94 14.31 -14.09
N VAL A 173 -6.59 13.29 -14.89
CA VAL A 173 -6.58 11.89 -14.46
C VAL A 173 -5.52 11.66 -13.38
N VAL A 174 -4.29 12.15 -13.60
CA VAL A 174 -3.17 12.00 -12.64
C VAL A 174 -3.48 12.68 -11.31
N GLU A 175 -4.03 13.90 -11.34
CA GLU A 175 -4.46 14.65 -10.14
C GLU A 175 -5.50 13.85 -9.34
N THR A 176 -6.62 13.45 -9.97
CA THR A 176 -7.68 12.70 -9.28
C THR A 176 -7.21 11.35 -8.76
N ALA A 177 -6.38 10.65 -9.53
CA ALA A 177 -5.82 9.37 -9.07
C ALA A 177 -4.82 9.57 -7.91
N GLY A 178 -4.09 10.68 -7.88
CA GLY A 178 -3.25 11.09 -6.74
C GLY A 178 -4.05 11.44 -5.49
N ASP A 179 -5.18 12.13 -5.64
CA ASP A 179 -6.10 12.45 -4.53
C ASP A 179 -6.72 11.17 -3.94
N LEU A 180 -7.18 10.26 -4.80
CA LEU A 180 -7.69 8.95 -4.40
C LEU A 180 -6.62 8.17 -3.63
N GLN A 181 -5.40 8.13 -4.16
CA GLN A 181 -4.29 7.42 -3.55
C GLN A 181 -3.89 7.98 -2.19
N SER A 182 -3.92 9.31 -2.03
CA SER A 182 -3.69 9.98 -0.76
C SER A 182 -4.79 9.61 0.26
N SER A 183 -6.05 9.62 -0.17
CA SER A 183 -7.19 9.22 0.66
C SER A 183 -7.09 7.76 1.11
N LEU A 184 -6.67 6.85 0.23
CA LEU A 184 -6.45 5.44 0.57
C LEU A 184 -5.33 5.25 1.60
N ARG A 185 -4.23 6.01 1.49
CA ARG A 185 -3.14 6.01 2.48
C ARG A 185 -3.63 6.52 3.84
N GLU A 186 -4.47 7.54 3.87
CA GLU A 186 -5.09 8.03 5.11
C GLU A 186 -5.95 6.95 5.78
N VAL A 187 -6.77 6.23 5.01
CA VAL A 187 -7.55 5.10 5.52
C VAL A 187 -6.64 4.02 6.13
N VAL A 188 -5.52 3.68 5.49
CA VAL A 188 -4.55 2.73 6.04
C VAL A 188 -3.95 3.24 7.36
N ILE A 189 -3.60 4.53 7.46
CA ILE A 189 -3.09 5.12 8.71
C ILE A 189 -4.12 5.05 9.83
N LEU A 190 -5.40 5.32 9.53
CA LEU A 190 -6.49 5.18 10.49
C LEU A 190 -6.66 3.72 10.93
N ALA A 191 -6.63 2.77 10.00
CA ALA A 191 -6.70 1.34 10.29
C ALA A 191 -5.51 0.87 11.15
N GLU A 192 -4.29 1.38 10.90
CA GLU A 192 -3.10 1.14 11.74
C GLU A 192 -3.20 1.76 13.14
N THR A 193 -4.15 2.68 13.38
CA THR A 193 -4.41 3.22 14.72
C THR A 193 -5.16 2.22 15.60
N VAL A 194 -5.86 1.24 15.01
CA VAL A 194 -6.63 0.22 15.76
C VAL A 194 -5.71 -0.66 16.62
N PRO A 195 -4.63 -1.29 16.09
CA PRO A 195 -3.68 -2.04 16.92
C PRO A 195 -3.07 -1.20 18.05
N ALA A 196 -2.74 0.08 17.79
CA ALA A 196 -2.18 0.94 18.82
C ALA A 196 -3.16 1.17 20.00
N GLY A 197 -4.47 1.19 19.72
CA GLY A 197 -5.51 1.21 20.76
C GLY A 197 -5.69 -0.10 21.52
N LEU A 198 -5.06 -1.18 21.05
CA LEU A 198 -5.01 -2.50 21.68
C LEU A 198 -3.62 -2.78 22.28
N ASP A 199 -2.79 -1.74 22.43
CA ASP A 199 -1.39 -1.82 22.88
C ASP A 199 -0.51 -2.75 22.01
N ARG A 200 -0.85 -2.89 20.73
CA ARG A 200 -0.11 -3.65 19.72
C ARG A 200 0.55 -2.75 18.68
N CYS A 201 1.73 -3.15 18.22
CA CYS A 201 2.44 -2.48 17.16
C CYS A 201 1.72 -2.67 15.82
N TYR A 202 1.46 -1.58 15.09
CA TYR A 202 0.86 -1.70 13.77
C TYR A 202 1.78 -2.38 12.73
N GLY A 203 3.08 -2.50 12.99
CA GLY A 203 4.03 -3.10 12.07
C GLY A 203 4.16 -4.62 12.20
N CYS A 204 4.55 -5.09 13.39
CA CYS A 204 4.76 -6.52 13.67
C CYS A 204 3.73 -7.14 14.63
N PHE A 205 2.77 -6.35 15.12
CA PHE A 205 1.73 -6.80 16.06
C PHE A 205 2.20 -7.23 17.46
N ASP A 206 3.49 -7.07 17.77
CA ASP A 206 4.00 -7.26 19.13
C ASP A 206 3.49 -6.18 20.09
N GLU A 207 3.59 -6.44 21.39
CA GLU A 207 3.23 -5.49 22.44
C GLU A 207 4.07 -4.21 22.37
N LEU A 208 3.44 -3.09 22.67
CA LEU A 208 4.09 -1.79 22.75
C LEU A 208 4.63 -1.54 24.16
N GLU A 209 5.84 -0.97 24.24
CA GLU A 209 6.46 -0.53 25.49
C GLU A 209 6.69 0.98 25.42
N ASP A 210 6.09 1.74 26.33
CA ASP A 210 6.21 3.21 26.39
C ASP A 210 5.92 3.93 25.06
N GLY A 211 5.03 3.37 24.24
CA GLY A 211 4.65 3.93 22.94
C GLY A 211 5.58 3.59 21.78
N THR A 212 6.53 2.67 21.96
CA THR A 212 7.41 2.16 20.89
C THR A 212 7.44 0.64 20.89
N CYS A 213 7.53 0.03 19.73
CA CYS A 213 7.69 -1.42 19.63
C CYS A 213 9.15 -1.83 19.88
N PRO A 214 9.45 -2.69 20.87
CA PRO A 214 10.82 -3.14 21.13
C PRO A 214 11.37 -4.04 20.01
N THR A 215 10.50 -4.72 19.26
CA THR A 215 10.90 -5.67 18.20
C THR A 215 11.28 -4.96 16.90
N CYS A 216 10.41 -4.07 16.41
CA CYS A 216 10.59 -3.42 15.10
C CYS A 216 10.95 -1.93 15.18
N GLY A 217 10.95 -1.34 16.38
CA GLY A 217 11.34 0.05 16.61
C GLY A 217 10.33 1.10 16.12
N LEU A 218 9.15 0.68 15.64
CA LEU A 218 8.11 1.61 15.21
C LEU A 218 7.44 2.26 16.43
N GLU A 219 7.28 3.58 16.35
CA GLU A 219 6.46 4.36 17.30
C GLU A 219 4.99 3.98 17.13
N ALA A 220 4.22 3.98 18.21
CA ALA A 220 2.80 3.73 18.17
C ALA A 220 2.06 4.82 17.38
N ARG A 221 0.97 4.47 16.71
CA ARG A 221 0.09 5.46 16.09
C ARG A 221 -0.54 6.36 17.17
N GLU A 222 -0.69 7.64 16.85
CA GLU A 222 -1.29 8.61 17.75
C GLU A 222 -2.76 8.27 18.00
N THR A 223 -3.12 8.08 19.28
CA THR A 223 -4.48 7.72 19.69
C THR A 223 -5.23 8.87 20.36
N ALA A 224 -4.57 10.02 20.58
CA ALA A 224 -5.12 11.14 21.35
C ALA A 224 -6.47 11.63 20.79
N ASP A 225 -6.54 11.84 19.48
CA ASP A 225 -7.74 12.29 18.76
C ASP A 225 -8.87 11.25 18.74
N TRP A 226 -8.61 10.03 19.20
CA TRP A 226 -9.57 8.92 19.21
C TRP A 226 -10.01 8.53 20.62
N ARG A 227 -9.50 9.21 21.66
CA ARG A 227 -9.92 8.95 23.04
C ARG A 227 -11.27 9.58 23.38
N SER A 228 -12.07 8.85 24.17
CA SER A 228 -13.27 9.36 24.83
C SER A 228 -12.91 10.13 26.10
N GLY A 229 -13.90 10.79 26.71
CA GLY A 229 -13.70 11.59 27.94
C GLY A 229 -13.23 10.79 29.16
N ASP A 230 -13.28 9.46 29.10
CA ASP A 230 -12.76 8.53 30.11
C ASP A 230 -11.30 8.07 29.82
N GLY A 231 -10.69 8.56 28.75
CA GLY A 231 -9.31 8.25 28.36
C GLY A 231 -9.14 6.95 27.57
N ARG A 232 -10.20 6.17 27.36
CA ARG A 232 -10.19 4.96 26.52
C ARG A 232 -10.32 5.29 25.04
N LEU A 233 -9.89 4.40 24.16
CA LEU A 233 -10.10 4.57 22.73
C LEU A 233 -11.58 4.39 22.39
N ALA A 234 -12.17 5.38 21.71
CA ALA A 234 -13.52 5.30 21.17
C ALA A 234 -13.48 4.64 19.78
N PHE A 235 -13.37 3.30 19.74
CA PHE A 235 -13.28 2.52 18.49
C PHE A 235 -14.41 2.85 17.50
N GLU A 236 -15.64 3.04 17.98
CA GLU A 236 -16.78 3.40 17.12
C GLU A 236 -16.52 4.69 16.31
N ARG A 237 -15.88 5.69 16.91
CA ARG A 237 -15.53 6.95 16.22
C ARG A 237 -14.44 6.72 15.17
N LEU A 238 -13.42 5.94 15.51
CA LEU A 238 -12.34 5.57 14.59
C LEU A 238 -12.88 4.76 13.40
N PHE A 239 -13.77 3.80 13.66
CA PHE A 239 -14.39 2.97 12.64
C PHE A 239 -15.29 3.78 11.72
N SER A 240 -16.04 4.75 12.26
CA SER A 240 -16.81 5.70 11.44
C SER A 240 -15.88 6.48 10.51
N ALA A 241 -14.77 7.02 11.00
CA ALA A 241 -13.83 7.77 10.18
C ALA A 241 -13.18 6.93 9.08
N ILE A 242 -12.84 5.67 9.36
CA ILE A 242 -12.35 4.70 8.37
C ILE A 242 -13.39 4.49 7.26
N ASN A 243 -14.66 4.26 7.64
CA ASN A 243 -15.75 4.05 6.70
C ASN A 243 -16.05 5.31 5.86
N ASP A 244 -16.04 6.48 6.49
CA ASP A 244 -16.21 7.77 5.80
C ASP A 244 -15.10 7.98 4.76
N GLY A 245 -13.86 7.64 5.10
CA GLY A 245 -12.73 7.67 4.17
C GLY A 245 -12.88 6.71 2.98
N LEU A 246 -13.32 5.47 3.23
CA LEU A 246 -13.62 4.51 2.16
C LEU A 246 -14.76 5.00 1.25
N GLN A 247 -15.81 5.59 1.83
CA GLN A 247 -16.91 6.15 1.07
C GLN A 247 -16.49 7.36 0.22
N ALA A 248 -15.64 8.23 0.75
CA ALA A 248 -15.06 9.33 0.00
C ALA A 248 -14.19 8.82 -1.17
N ALA A 249 -13.35 7.80 -0.94
CA ALA A 249 -12.55 7.17 -1.98
C ALA A 249 -13.42 6.56 -3.11
N SER A 250 -14.56 5.98 -2.76
CA SER A 250 -15.56 5.52 -3.74
C SER A 250 -16.06 6.67 -4.62
N GLY A 251 -16.40 7.83 -4.04
CA GLY A 251 -16.83 9.00 -4.81
C GLY A 251 -15.74 9.55 -5.74
N THR A 252 -14.48 9.56 -5.30
CA THR A 252 -13.35 9.94 -6.16
C THR A 252 -13.14 8.96 -7.31
N THR A 253 -13.45 7.67 -7.10
CA THR A 253 -13.37 6.64 -8.14
C THR A 253 -14.37 6.87 -9.28
N GLU A 254 -15.58 7.35 -8.97
CA GLU A 254 -16.56 7.75 -10.00
C GLU A 254 -16.00 8.90 -10.85
N THR A 255 -15.47 9.94 -10.19
CA THR A 255 -14.84 11.08 -10.88
C THR A 255 -13.64 10.64 -11.74
N LEU A 256 -12.81 9.72 -11.24
CA LEU A 256 -11.67 9.17 -11.97
C LEU A 256 -12.12 8.39 -13.21
N THR A 257 -13.23 7.65 -13.10
CA THR A 257 -13.81 6.89 -14.21
C THR A 257 -14.25 7.81 -15.33
N ASP A 258 -14.98 8.89 -14.99
CA ASP A 258 -15.43 9.89 -15.97
C ASP A 258 -14.24 10.55 -16.68
N ARG A 259 -13.23 11.00 -15.92
CA ARG A 259 -12.01 11.62 -16.48
C ARG A 259 -11.23 10.66 -17.38
N THR A 260 -11.14 9.39 -16.97
CA THR A 260 -10.47 8.34 -17.76
C THR A 260 -11.23 8.05 -19.06
N MET A 261 -12.57 8.09 -19.04
CA MET A 261 -13.40 7.89 -20.23
C MET A 261 -13.22 9.03 -21.23
N THR A 262 -13.22 10.29 -20.77
CA THR A 262 -12.93 11.45 -21.62
C THR A 262 -11.55 11.34 -22.28
N LEU A 263 -10.52 10.96 -21.52
CA LEU A 263 -9.18 10.75 -22.08
C LEU A 263 -9.16 9.60 -23.10
N ALA A 264 -9.87 8.50 -22.83
CA ALA A 264 -9.95 7.36 -23.74
C ALA A 264 -10.60 7.73 -25.09
N GLU A 265 -11.68 8.52 -25.08
CA GLU A 265 -12.33 9.02 -26.28
C GLU A 265 -11.34 9.85 -27.13
N GLN A 266 -10.62 10.78 -26.50
CA GLN A 266 -9.61 11.61 -27.17
C GLN A 266 -8.46 10.79 -27.78
N LEU A 267 -8.06 9.70 -27.13
CA LEU A 267 -6.99 8.83 -27.62
C LEU A 267 -7.43 7.92 -28.78
N THR A 268 -8.73 7.68 -28.96
CA THR A 268 -9.28 6.75 -29.96
C THR A 268 -9.95 7.43 -31.16
N GLU A 269 -10.35 8.71 -31.04
CA GLU A 269 -11.08 9.44 -32.10
C GLU A 269 -10.19 10.17 -33.13
N SER A 270 -8.86 10.02 -33.11
CA SER A 270 -7.98 10.57 -34.18
C SER A 270 -7.07 9.53 -34.80
#